data_AF-O83709-F1
#
_entry.id   AF-O83709-F1
#
_cell.length_a   1.000
_cell.length_b   1.000
_cell.length_c   1.000
_cell.angle_alpha   90.00
_cell.angle_beta   90.00
_cell.angle_gamma   90.00
#
_symmetry.space_group_name_H-M   'P 1'
#
loop_
_entity.id
_entity.type
_entity.pdbx_description
1 polymer ?
#
loop_
_entity_poly.entity_id
_entity_poly.type
_entity_poly.pdbx_seq_one_letter_code
_entity_poly.pdbx_strand_id
1 'polypeptide(L)'
;MLVMSITFSFVAVALLVYFYVKVRTSFSPDAYAKTMQQEVIKMIRDIRYEADIAVQMLEKKIGECNQVVRTIDRKLTLLNEEILKEHTARTLFRASGAGQETREEVCARPEHRSAPSRAGSSAAKPTPTKRGTIEVYNEKIIRDNGLRAESPLLKDAIIALSEKGLAPEFIAEKTGKPLGEVQLLINLSR
;
A
#
# COMPACT_ATOMS: atom_id res chain seq x y z
N MET A 1 -61.70 17.95 -40.76
CA MET A 1 -60.90 18.59 -39.70
C MET A 1 -61.28 18.10 -38.30
N LEU A 2 -62.55 18.16 -37.88
CA LEU A 2 -62.98 17.71 -36.54
C LEU A 2 -62.64 16.25 -36.22
N VAL A 3 -62.88 15.32 -37.15
CA VAL A 3 -62.58 13.88 -36.94
C VAL A 3 -61.09 13.64 -36.67
N MET A 4 -60.20 14.30 -37.42
CA MET A 4 -58.75 14.20 -37.23
C MET A 4 -58.32 14.77 -35.86
N SER A 5 -58.99 15.82 -35.39
CA SER A 5 -58.73 16.38 -34.05
C SER A 5 -59.18 15.44 -32.93
N ILE A 6 -60.31 14.74 -33.11
CA ILE A 6 -60.85 13.80 -32.12
C ILE A 6 -59.95 12.55 -32.02
N THR A 7 -59.52 12.00 -33.15
CA THR A 7 -58.60 10.85 -33.16
C THR A 7 -57.25 11.20 -32.57
N PHE A 8 -56.69 12.37 -32.90
CA PHE A 8 -55.44 12.85 -32.31
C PHE A 8 -55.54 13.04 -30.80
N SER A 9 -56.67 13.58 -30.30
CA SER A 9 -56.95 13.70 -28.87
C SER A 9 -56.94 12.34 -28.17
N PHE A 10 -57.58 11.32 -28.76
CA PHE A 10 -57.61 9.98 -28.19
C PHE A 10 -56.21 9.34 -28.11
N VAL A 11 -55.39 9.51 -29.16
CA VAL A 11 -54.00 9.05 -29.16
C VAL A 11 -53.16 9.78 -28.11
N ALA A 12 -53.32 11.10 -27.98
CA ALA A 12 -52.61 11.89 -26.97
C ALA A 12 -52.95 11.44 -25.54
N VAL A 13 -54.23 11.20 -25.25
CA VAL A 13 -54.68 10.66 -23.95
C VAL A 13 -54.12 9.26 -23.72
N ALA A 14 -54.14 8.39 -24.72
CA ALA A 14 -53.57 7.04 -24.62
C ALA A 14 -52.05 7.08 -24.34
N LEU A 15 -51.31 7.97 -25.01
CA LEU A 15 -49.88 8.19 -24.75
C LEU A 15 -49.64 8.74 -23.35
N LEU A 16 -50.51 9.64 -22.85
CA LEU A 16 -50.41 10.18 -21.50
C LEU A 16 -50.62 9.08 -20.44
N VAL A 17 -51.62 8.22 -20.64
CA VAL A 17 -51.86 7.06 -19.76
C VAL A 17 -50.69 6.08 -19.82
N TYR A 18 -50.21 5.74 -21.02
CA TYR A 18 -49.04 4.87 -21.19
C TYR A 18 -47.79 5.44 -20.51
N PHE A 19 -47.52 6.72 -20.71
CA PHE A 19 -46.40 7.43 -20.09
C PHE A 19 -46.56 7.47 -18.57
N TYR A 20 -47.76 7.76 -18.05
CA TYR A 20 -48.04 7.75 -16.62
C TYR A 20 -47.78 6.39 -15.99
N VAL A 21 -48.24 5.30 -16.62
CA VAL A 21 -47.97 3.93 -16.15
C VAL A 21 -46.48 3.61 -16.22
N LYS A 22 -45.82 3.92 -17.34
CA LYS A 22 -44.40 3.60 -17.55
C LYS A 22 -43.47 4.39 -16.64
N VAL A 23 -43.75 5.68 -16.39
CA VAL A 23 -43.01 6.50 -15.44
C VAL A 23 -43.24 5.99 -14.03
N ARG A 24 -44.49 5.68 -13.66
CA ARG A 24 -44.81 5.13 -12.34
C ARG A 24 -44.14 3.78 -12.08
N THR A 25 -43.98 2.93 -13.10
CA THR A 25 -43.28 1.63 -12.95
C THR A 25 -41.76 1.78 -12.99
N SER A 26 -41.22 2.62 -13.88
CA SER A 26 -39.75 2.77 -14.06
C SER A 26 -39.11 3.65 -12.98
N PHE A 27 -39.86 4.59 -12.42
CA PHE A 27 -39.41 5.51 -11.36
C PHE A 27 -40.09 5.23 -10.02
N SER A 28 -40.75 4.07 -9.83
CA SER A 28 -41.26 3.73 -8.50
C SER A 28 -40.10 3.79 -7.51
N PRO A 29 -40.17 4.65 -6.47
CA PRO A 29 -39.09 4.84 -5.50
C PRO A 29 -38.57 3.52 -4.91
N ASP A 30 -39.42 2.49 -4.84
CA ASP A 30 -39.06 1.14 -4.40
C ASP A 30 -38.04 0.44 -5.30
N ALA A 31 -38.09 0.65 -6.63
CA ALA A 31 -37.11 0.05 -7.54
C ALA A 31 -35.74 0.69 -7.31
N TYR A 32 -35.69 2.02 -7.19
CA TYR A 32 -34.47 2.75 -6.86
C TYR A 32 -33.93 2.36 -5.48
N ALA A 33 -34.80 2.27 -4.48
CA ALA A 33 -34.42 1.84 -3.13
C ALA A 33 -33.86 0.41 -3.13
N LYS A 34 -34.45 -0.51 -3.90
CA LYS A 34 -33.93 -1.89 -4.06
C LYS A 34 -32.58 -1.92 -4.77
N THR A 35 -32.41 -1.14 -5.84
CA THR A 35 -31.12 -1.02 -6.54
C THR A 35 -30.05 -0.46 -5.61
N MET A 36 -30.36 0.60 -4.86
CA MET A 36 -29.46 1.18 -3.87
C MET A 36 -29.15 0.22 -2.73
N GLN A 37 -30.15 -0.51 -2.20
CA GLN A 37 -29.92 -1.55 -1.21
C GLN A 37 -29.02 -2.65 -1.74
N GLN A 38 -29.23 -3.11 -2.98
CA GLN A 38 -28.41 -4.12 -3.62
C GLN A 38 -26.97 -3.62 -3.84
N GLU A 39 -26.80 -2.35 -4.21
CA GLU A 39 -25.48 -1.72 -4.38
C GLU A 39 -24.76 -1.55 -3.05
N VAL A 40 -25.45 -1.11 -1.99
CA VAL A 40 -24.90 -1.03 -0.62
C VAL A 40 -24.55 -2.42 -0.09
N ILE A 41 -25.39 -3.44 -0.32
CA ILE A 41 -25.13 -4.84 0.07
C ILE A 41 -23.91 -5.39 -0.69
N LYS A 42 -23.74 -5.02 -1.96
CA LYS A 42 -22.55 -5.37 -2.73
C LYS A 42 -21.31 -4.70 -2.13
N MET A 43 -21.38 -3.41 -1.82
CA MET A 43 -20.27 -2.65 -1.25
C MET A 43 -19.84 -3.16 0.14
N ILE A 44 -20.78 -3.45 1.05
CA ILE A 44 -20.45 -4.01 2.37
C ILE A 44 -19.82 -5.40 2.26
N ARG A 45 -20.22 -6.20 1.27
CA ARG A 45 -19.59 -7.50 0.99
C ARG A 45 -18.16 -7.34 0.50
N ASP A 46 -17.93 -6.39 -0.41
CA ASP A 46 -16.61 -6.13 -0.97
C ASP A 46 -15.65 -5.61 0.12
N ILE A 47 -16.10 -4.69 0.99
CA ILE A 47 -15.33 -4.21 2.15
C ILE A 47 -15.02 -5.34 3.13
N ARG A 48 -16.00 -6.21 3.44
CA ARG A 48 -15.76 -7.35 4.33
C ARG A 48 -14.72 -8.31 3.77
N TYR A 49 -14.76 -8.57 2.47
CA TYR A 49 -13.77 -9.41 1.80
C TYR A 49 -12.38 -8.79 1.83
N GLU A 50 -12.27 -7.48 1.56
CA GLU A 50 -11.00 -6.76 1.63
C GLU A 50 -10.44 -6.69 3.05
N ALA A 51 -11.29 -6.47 4.05
CA ALA A 51 -10.90 -6.48 5.46
C ALA A 51 -10.40 -7.87 5.90
N ASP A 52 -11.04 -8.95 5.45
CA ASP A 52 -10.61 -10.31 5.76
C ASP A 52 -9.23 -10.62 5.15
N ILE A 53 -8.99 -10.24 3.89
CA ILE A 53 -7.66 -10.36 3.25
C ILE A 53 -6.62 -9.54 4.01
N ALA A 54 -6.95 -8.30 4.40
CA ALA A 54 -6.03 -7.45 5.14
C ALA A 54 -5.66 -8.05 6.51
N VAL A 55 -6.65 -8.64 7.22
CA VAL A 55 -6.42 -9.35 8.49
C VAL A 55 -5.53 -10.58 8.28
N GLN A 56 -5.79 -11.40 7.26
CA GLN A 56 -4.96 -12.56 6.95
C GLN A 56 -3.50 -12.17 6.62
N MET A 57 -3.32 -11.09 5.86
CA MET A 57 -1.99 -10.55 5.55
C MET A 57 -1.29 -10.03 6.82
N LEU A 58 -2.01 -9.33 7.68
CA LEU A 58 -1.50 -8.83 8.95
C LEU A 58 -1.09 -9.98 9.86
N GLU A 59 -1.90 -11.03 9.95
CA GLU A 59 -1.61 -12.22 10.75
C GLU A 59 -0.36 -12.95 10.24
N LYS A 60 -0.21 -13.08 8.91
CA LYS A 60 1.03 -13.62 8.31
C LYS A 60 2.25 -12.75 8.66
N LYS A 61 2.13 -11.42 8.58
CA LYS A 61 3.23 -10.49 8.91
C LYS A 61 3.62 -10.52 10.39
N ILE A 62 2.64 -10.67 11.28
CA ILE A 62 2.89 -10.89 12.71
C ILE A 62 3.59 -12.23 12.93
N GLY A 63 3.19 -13.28 12.22
CA GLY A 63 3.87 -14.58 12.23
C GLY A 63 5.33 -14.51 11.79
N GLU A 64 5.58 -13.86 10.65
CA GLU A 64 6.94 -13.61 10.13
C GLU A 64 7.78 -12.79 11.13
N CYS A 65 7.21 -11.73 11.70
CA CYS A 65 7.88 -10.90 12.70
C CYS A 65 8.26 -11.72 13.94
N ASN A 66 7.34 -12.50 14.48
CA ASN A 66 7.60 -13.38 15.64
C ASN A 66 8.69 -14.42 15.35
N GLN A 67 8.75 -14.94 14.13
CA GLN A 67 9.82 -15.87 13.73
C GLN A 67 11.19 -15.18 13.68
N VAL A 68 11.26 -13.95 13.18
CA VAL A 68 12.49 -13.16 13.16
C VAL A 68 12.94 -12.83 14.59
N VAL A 69 12.02 -12.41 15.47
CA VAL A 69 12.29 -12.14 16.90
C VAL A 69 12.87 -13.39 17.58
N ARG A 70 12.24 -14.55 17.41
CA ARG A 70 12.78 -15.82 17.97
C ARG A 70 14.16 -16.18 17.43
N THR A 71 14.45 -15.85 16.18
CA THR A 71 15.77 -16.06 15.57
C THR A 71 16.82 -15.15 16.21
N ILE A 72 16.45 -13.90 16.51
CA ILE A 72 17.29 -12.95 17.23
C ILE A 72 17.53 -13.43 18.66
N ASP A 73 16.50 -13.85 19.38
CA ASP A 73 16.64 -14.34 20.76
C ASP A 73 17.59 -15.55 20.81
N ARG A 74 17.44 -16.51 19.90
CA ARG A 74 18.37 -17.65 19.78
C ARG A 74 19.79 -17.19 19.52
N LYS A 75 20.00 -16.26 18.59
CA LYS A 75 21.34 -15.70 18.33
C LYS A 75 21.89 -14.98 19.55
N LEU A 76 21.08 -14.22 20.27
CA LEU A 76 21.48 -13.50 21.49
C LEU A 76 21.85 -14.46 22.62
N THR A 77 21.13 -15.58 22.77
CA THR A 77 21.50 -16.63 23.73
C THR A 77 22.84 -17.29 23.39
N LEU A 78 23.11 -17.56 22.11
CA LEU A 78 24.39 -18.13 21.66
C LEU A 78 25.54 -17.13 21.84
N LEU A 79 25.34 -15.86 21.48
CA LEU A 79 26.33 -14.80 21.67
C LEU A 79 26.61 -14.58 23.16
N ASN A 80 25.60 -14.64 24.02
CA ASN A 80 25.79 -14.49 25.47
C ASN A 80 26.62 -15.67 26.03
N GLU A 81 26.42 -16.89 25.52
CA GLU A 81 27.23 -18.05 25.90
C GLU A 81 28.69 -17.91 25.43
N GLU A 82 28.92 -17.39 24.22
CA GLU A 82 30.25 -17.11 23.70
C GLU A 82 30.96 -16.01 24.50
N ILE A 83 30.26 -14.92 24.83
CA ILE A 83 30.76 -13.83 25.68
C ILE A 83 31.13 -14.35 27.07
N LEU A 84 30.31 -15.21 27.68
CA LEU A 84 30.61 -15.81 28.99
C LEU A 84 31.86 -16.70 28.92
N LYS A 85 32.03 -17.49 27.85
CA LYS A 85 33.22 -18.33 27.64
C LYS A 85 34.47 -17.49 27.42
N GLU A 86 34.39 -16.45 26.59
CA GLU A 86 35.51 -15.52 26.36
C GLU A 86 35.90 -14.79 27.65
N HIS A 87 34.93 -14.27 28.41
CA HIS A 87 35.21 -13.58 29.67
C HIS A 87 35.81 -14.53 30.71
N THR A 88 35.33 -15.76 30.81
CA THR A 88 35.87 -16.76 31.75
C THR A 88 37.29 -17.17 31.34
N ALA A 89 37.54 -17.45 30.06
CA ALA A 89 38.88 -17.78 29.57
C ALA A 89 39.87 -16.59 29.73
N ARG A 90 39.44 -15.36 29.40
CA ARG A 90 40.29 -14.16 29.57
C ARG A 90 40.57 -13.84 31.02
N THR A 91 39.62 -14.04 31.94
CA THR A 91 39.85 -13.82 33.38
C THR A 91 40.78 -14.89 33.96
N LEU A 92 40.63 -16.16 33.58
CA LEU A 92 41.55 -17.23 33.97
C LEU A 92 42.97 -17.01 33.41
N PHE A 93 43.10 -16.70 32.11
CA PHE A 93 44.39 -16.39 31.50
C PHE A 93 45.06 -15.19 32.17
N ARG A 94 44.31 -14.09 32.39
CA ARG A 94 44.84 -12.91 33.08
C ARG A 94 45.21 -13.18 34.54
N ALA A 95 44.44 -14.00 35.26
CA ALA A 95 44.79 -14.41 36.63
C ALA A 95 46.04 -15.31 36.67
N SER A 96 46.27 -16.12 35.63
CA SER A 96 47.43 -17.01 35.54
C SER A 96 48.69 -16.38 34.96
N GLY A 97 48.57 -15.40 34.06
CA GLY A 97 49.65 -14.88 33.22
C GLY A 97 50.11 -13.45 33.56
N ALA A 98 49.38 -12.69 34.38
CA ALA A 98 49.81 -11.36 34.82
C ALA A 98 50.89 -11.39 35.93
N GLY A 99 51.69 -12.46 35.98
CA GLY A 99 52.85 -12.61 36.86
C GLY A 99 54.20 -12.42 36.17
N GLN A 100 54.26 -12.25 34.83
CA GLN A 100 55.55 -12.23 34.15
C GLN A 100 55.51 -11.44 32.84
N GLU A 101 55.52 -10.12 32.94
CA GLU A 101 56.19 -9.23 31.97
C GLU A 101 56.43 -7.86 32.63
N THR A 102 57.52 -7.84 33.39
CA THR A 102 58.25 -6.66 33.82
C THR A 102 59.09 -6.11 32.65
N ARG A 103 59.19 -4.77 32.61
CA ARG A 103 60.23 -3.93 31.98
C ARG A 103 60.11 -3.69 30.46
N GLU A 104 59.77 -2.43 30.12
CA GLU A 104 60.69 -1.44 29.48
C GLU A 104 60.51 -1.56 27.95
N GLU A 105 60.14 -0.55 27.15
CA GLU A 105 60.41 0.88 27.18
C GLU A 105 59.69 1.48 25.94
N VAL A 106 58.78 2.45 26.06
CA VAL A 106 58.61 3.53 25.05
C VAL A 106 58.08 4.76 25.78
N CYS A 107 59.01 5.65 26.08
CA CYS A 107 58.78 7.02 26.50
C CYS A 107 58.14 7.81 25.35
N ALA A 108 56.89 8.25 25.50
CA ALA A 108 56.31 9.30 24.66
C ALA A 108 55.41 10.21 25.51
N ARG A 109 56.07 11.18 26.16
CA ARG A 109 55.48 12.43 26.66
C ARG A 109 55.06 13.27 25.43
N PRO A 110 53.87 13.86 25.42
CA PRO A 110 53.83 15.29 25.72
C PRO A 110 52.73 15.65 26.73
N GLU A 111 53.15 16.48 27.67
CA GLU A 111 52.27 17.30 28.48
C GLU A 111 51.59 18.36 27.60
N HIS A 112 50.30 18.63 27.87
CA HIS A 112 49.81 20.00 27.83
C HIS A 112 48.65 20.19 28.82
N ARG A 113 49.04 20.62 30.02
CA ARG A 113 48.44 21.68 30.84
C ARG A 113 47.28 22.43 30.18
N SER A 114 46.11 22.49 30.85
CA SER A 114 45.51 23.73 31.40
C SER A 114 44.20 23.46 32.14
N ALA A 115 44.07 24.17 33.26
CA ALA A 115 43.02 24.12 34.27
C ALA A 115 41.75 24.92 33.84
N PRO A 116 40.72 25.09 34.69
CA PRO A 116 39.32 25.24 34.29
C PRO A 116 38.89 26.68 34.04
N SER A 117 37.84 26.85 33.22
CA SER A 117 36.97 28.03 33.30
C SER A 117 35.51 27.65 33.09
N ARG A 118 34.70 28.40 33.82
CA ARG A 118 33.30 28.24 34.18
C ARG A 118 32.46 29.10 33.23
N ALA A 119 31.20 28.70 33.11
CA ALA A 119 30.06 29.52 32.69
C ALA A 119 29.86 29.81 31.19
N GLY A 120 28.69 29.39 30.70
CA GLY A 120 27.84 30.30 29.95
C GLY A 120 27.50 29.92 28.51
N SER A 121 26.28 29.41 28.35
CA SER A 121 25.33 29.78 27.28
C SER A 121 25.31 28.99 25.96
N SER A 122 24.15 28.33 25.80
CA SER A 122 23.30 28.29 24.59
C SER A 122 23.61 27.33 23.43
N ALA A 123 22.76 26.30 23.38
CA ALA A 123 22.02 25.83 22.21
C ALA A 123 22.77 25.55 20.88
N ALA A 124 23.17 24.29 20.69
CA ALA A 124 23.17 23.66 19.38
C ALA A 124 22.67 22.21 19.53
N LYS A 125 21.41 21.99 19.14
CA LYS A 125 20.72 20.70 19.16
C LYS A 125 21.34 19.77 18.09
N PRO A 126 21.57 18.47 18.36
CA PRO A 126 22.39 17.62 17.49
C PRO A 126 21.65 17.20 16.22
N THR A 127 22.39 17.22 15.11
CA THR A 127 22.02 16.76 13.78
C THR A 127 21.65 15.27 13.76
N PRO A 128 20.54 14.85 13.10
CA PRO A 128 20.16 13.45 12.97
C PRO A 128 21.00 12.78 11.87
N THR A 129 21.94 11.94 12.29
CA THR A 129 22.73 11.09 11.39
C THR A 129 21.89 9.93 10.89
N LYS A 130 21.59 10.01 9.59
CA LYS A 130 21.07 8.96 8.70
C LYS A 130 21.57 7.55 9.08
N ARG A 131 20.66 6.65 9.43
CA ARG A 131 20.87 5.19 9.31
C ARG A 131 19.53 4.48 9.19
N GLY A 132 19.25 3.94 8.00
CA GLY A 132 18.15 3.02 7.74
C GLY A 132 16.89 3.67 7.17
N THR A 133 16.96 4.25 5.96
CA THR A 133 15.77 4.39 5.12
C THR A 133 15.26 2.98 4.84
N ILE A 134 14.22 2.56 5.56
CA ILE A 134 13.43 1.40 5.18
C ILE A 134 12.74 1.85 3.90
N GLU A 135 13.20 1.35 2.75
CA GLU A 135 12.43 1.43 1.52
C GLU A 135 11.11 0.69 1.79
N VAL A 136 10.08 1.47 2.10
CA VAL A 136 8.72 0.97 2.20
C VAL A 136 8.37 0.52 0.80
N TYR A 137 8.48 -0.79 0.55
CA TYR A 137 7.80 -1.43 -0.56
C TYR A 137 6.31 -1.24 -0.29
N ASN A 138 5.81 -0.06 -0.65
CA ASN A 138 4.41 0.14 -0.94
C ASN A 138 4.21 -0.50 -2.31
N GLU A 139 4.39 -1.82 -2.37
CA GLU A 139 3.96 -2.63 -3.49
C GLU A 139 2.44 -2.56 -3.47
N LYS A 140 1.97 -1.46 -4.05
CA LYS A 140 0.69 -1.31 -4.71
C LYS A 140 -0.37 -2.11 -3.96
N ILE A 141 -0.79 -1.59 -2.80
CA ILE A 141 -2.00 -2.01 -2.11
C ILE A 141 -3.15 -1.70 -3.07
N ILE A 142 -3.31 -2.62 -4.00
CA ILE A 142 -4.50 -3.13 -4.64
C ILE A 142 -5.51 -2.05 -5.04
N ARG A 143 -5.26 -1.58 -6.27
CA ARG A 143 -6.20 -1.15 -7.32
C ARG A 143 -7.44 -0.37 -6.88
N ASP A 144 -7.27 0.94 -6.96
CA ASP A 144 -8.23 1.95 -7.43
C ASP A 144 -9.50 1.37 -8.06
N ASN A 145 -10.53 1.20 -7.22
CA ASN A 145 -11.90 1.04 -7.67
C ASN A 145 -12.45 2.44 -7.97
N GLY A 146 -12.12 2.90 -9.18
CA GLY A 146 -12.90 3.79 -10.03
C GLY A 146 -13.52 5.01 -9.38
N LEU A 147 -12.74 6.11 -9.26
CA LEU A 147 -13.22 7.47 -9.51
C LEU A 147 -12.10 8.54 -9.42
N ARG A 148 -10.86 8.31 -9.87
CA ARG A 148 -9.94 9.44 -10.11
C ARG A 148 -8.68 9.05 -10.87
N ALA A 149 -8.54 9.67 -12.03
CA ALA A 149 -7.36 9.62 -12.92
C ALA A 149 -7.03 8.22 -13.43
N GLU A 150 -7.46 7.92 -14.66
CA GLU A 150 -6.89 6.84 -15.46
C GLU A 150 -5.38 6.81 -15.23
N SER A 151 -4.90 5.72 -14.65
CA SER A 151 -3.48 5.56 -14.45
C SER A 151 -2.85 5.66 -15.86
N PRO A 152 -1.89 6.56 -16.12
CA PRO A 152 -1.25 6.68 -17.44
C PRO A 152 -0.74 5.31 -17.93
N LEU A 153 -0.33 4.47 -16.98
CA LEU A 153 0.09 3.09 -17.19
C LEU A 153 -0.96 2.19 -17.87
N LEU A 154 -2.25 2.37 -17.60
CA LEU A 154 -3.31 1.55 -18.23
C LEU A 154 -3.52 1.95 -19.69
N LYS A 155 -3.51 3.26 -19.97
CA LYS A 155 -3.56 3.78 -21.34
C LYS A 155 -2.35 3.27 -22.13
N ASP A 156 -1.15 3.38 -21.56
CA ASP A 156 0.08 2.89 -22.20
C ASP A 156 0.04 1.38 -22.45
N ALA A 157 -0.54 0.60 -21.53
CA ALA A 157 -0.73 -0.84 -21.73
C ALA A 157 -1.71 -1.14 -22.89
N ILE A 158 -2.84 -0.44 -22.98
CA ILE A 158 -3.81 -0.61 -24.07
C ILE A 158 -3.15 -0.31 -25.42
N ILE A 159 -2.39 0.78 -25.50
CA ILE A 159 -1.66 1.18 -26.71
C ILE A 159 -0.61 0.12 -27.07
N ALA A 160 0.20 -0.33 -26.11
CA ALA A 160 1.23 -1.36 -26.34
C ALA A 160 0.65 -2.73 -26.75
N LEU A 161 -0.56 -3.08 -26.31
CA LEU A 161 -1.26 -4.26 -26.83
C LEU A 161 -1.79 -4.02 -28.26
N SER A 162 -2.29 -2.83 -28.57
CA SER A 162 -2.78 -2.50 -29.92
C SER A 162 -1.65 -2.47 -30.95
N GLU A 163 -0.48 -1.93 -30.61
CA GLU A 163 0.72 -1.94 -31.46
C GLU A 163 1.19 -3.37 -31.80
N LYS A 164 0.93 -4.34 -30.90
CA LYS A 164 1.20 -5.76 -31.15
C LYS A 164 0.19 -6.42 -32.11
N GLY A 165 -0.78 -5.67 -32.63
CA GLY A 165 -1.79 -6.16 -33.57
C GLY A 165 -2.90 -7.00 -32.92
N LEU A 166 -3.10 -6.86 -31.60
CA LEU A 166 -4.16 -7.57 -30.89
C LEU A 166 -5.53 -6.93 -31.17
N ALA A 167 -6.57 -7.77 -31.29
CA ALA A 167 -7.93 -7.31 -31.53
C ALA A 167 -8.47 -6.48 -30.34
N PRO A 168 -9.22 -5.39 -30.59
CA PRO A 168 -9.69 -4.50 -29.53
C PRO A 168 -10.62 -5.20 -28.54
N GLU A 169 -11.38 -6.21 -28.97
CA GLU A 169 -12.23 -7.03 -28.12
C GLU A 169 -11.41 -7.84 -27.12
N PHE A 170 -10.27 -8.38 -27.57
CA PHE A 170 -9.36 -9.12 -26.71
C PHE A 170 -8.66 -8.21 -25.70
N ILE A 171 -8.33 -6.98 -26.10
CA ILE A 171 -7.74 -5.99 -25.20
C ILE A 171 -8.76 -5.58 -24.13
N ALA A 172 -10.02 -5.36 -24.53
CA ALA A 172 -11.13 -5.06 -23.62
C ALA A 172 -11.34 -6.17 -22.59
N GLU A 173 -11.36 -7.43 -23.02
CA GLU A 173 -11.46 -8.58 -22.11
C GLU A 173 -10.27 -8.64 -21.12
N LYS A 174 -9.05 -8.47 -21.63
CA LYS A 174 -7.83 -8.58 -20.80
C LYS A 174 -7.65 -7.42 -19.83
N THR A 175 -8.09 -6.22 -20.21
CA THR A 175 -8.00 -5.00 -19.38
C THR A 175 -9.24 -4.79 -18.51
N GLY A 176 -10.32 -5.51 -18.78
CA GLY A 176 -11.63 -5.32 -18.13
C GLY A 176 -12.31 -4.00 -18.50
N LYS A 177 -11.85 -3.33 -19.56
CA LYS A 177 -12.40 -2.06 -20.05
C LYS A 177 -13.50 -2.31 -21.09
N PRO A 178 -14.53 -1.45 -21.17
CA PRO A 178 -15.52 -1.58 -22.21
C PRO A 178 -14.88 -1.37 -23.58
N LEU A 179 -15.36 -2.12 -24.58
CA LEU A 179 -14.86 -2.06 -25.96
C LEU A 179 -14.78 -0.63 -26.50
N GLY A 180 -15.78 0.22 -26.18
CA GLY A 180 -15.81 1.62 -26.59
C GLY A 180 -14.67 2.47 -26.03
N GLU A 181 -14.27 2.27 -24.76
CA GLU A 181 -13.15 3.01 -24.14
C GLU A 181 -11.81 2.56 -24.74
N VAL A 182 -11.63 1.25 -24.95
CA VAL A 182 -10.43 0.71 -25.62
C VAL A 182 -10.29 1.28 -27.03
N GLN A 183 -11.37 1.26 -27.81
CA GLN A 183 -11.35 1.77 -29.17
C GLN A 183 -11.15 3.30 -29.22
N LEU A 184 -11.72 4.03 -28.28
CA LEU A 184 -11.49 5.47 -28.11
C LEU A 184 -10.01 5.77 -27.82
N LEU A 185 -9.40 5.02 -26.89
CA LEU A 185 -7.99 5.19 -26.52
C LEU A 185 -7.05 4.89 -27.69
N ILE A 186 -7.33 3.83 -28.47
CA ILE A 186 -6.56 3.48 -29.67
C ILE A 186 -6.67 4.57 -30.74
N ASN A 187 -7.87 5.10 -30.98
CA ASN A 187 -8.11 6.15 -31.96
C ASN A 187 -7.47 7.50 -31.58
N LEU A 188 -7.41 7.82 -30.28
CA LEU A 188 -6.79 9.06 -29.80
C LEU A 188 -5.26 9.03 -29.86
N SER A 189 -4.64 7.85 -29.87
CA SER A 189 -3.18 7.68 -29.97
C SER A 189 -2.64 7.60 -31.40
N ARG A 190 -3.50 7.41 -32.40
CA ARG A 190 -3.13 7.35 -33.81
C ARG A 190 -3.19 8.74 -34.44
#